data_AF-A0A426GKF5-F1
#
_entry.id   AF-A0A426GKF5-F1
#
_cell.length_a   1.000
_cell.length_b   1.000
_cell.length_c   1.000
_cell.angle_alpha   90.00
_cell.angle_beta   90.00
_cell.angle_gamma   90.00
#
_symmetry.space_group_name_H-M   'P 1'
#
loop_
_entity.id
_entity.type
_entity.pdbx_description
1 polymer ?
#
loop_
_entity_poly.entity_id
_entity_poly.type
_entity_poly.pdbx_seq_one_letter_code
_entity_poly.pdbx_strand_id
1 'polypeptide(L)'
;MPNCRDIITRALRKVGHIGRTENPSDADARMGMAALQSMFDEWASGGSFGPLRDVYKDSAYTARAGERVRSTAAVTLPDYTQVDGLTYSDDYGFGFCRDDRPRNRALIVVINPATGERTTNLWDAWRGQWVHIEALIEADEAPLAALGADGLACCLARALSDDTGQKLGDETRRRAQAFETRIRQGADGRRDATPGIFC
;
A
#
# COMPACT_ATOMS: atom_id res chain seq x y z
N MET A 1 4.75 -4.22 -14.21
CA MET A 1 4.17 -2.90 -13.82
C MET A 1 5.31 -1.92 -13.55
N PRO A 2 5.06 -0.60 -13.35
CA PRO A 2 6.12 0.33 -12.93
C PRO A 2 6.74 -0.10 -11.60
N ASN A 3 8.07 -0.02 -11.49
CA ASN A 3 8.76 -0.25 -10.22
C ASN A 3 8.81 1.02 -9.36
N CYS A 4 9.31 0.89 -8.13
CA CYS A 4 9.46 2.00 -7.21
C CYS A 4 10.32 3.12 -7.82
N ARG A 5 11.40 2.78 -8.53
CA ARG A 5 12.26 3.75 -9.22
C ARG A 5 11.51 4.55 -10.30
N ASP A 6 10.60 3.92 -11.04
CA ASP A 6 9.77 4.57 -12.05
C ASP A 6 8.82 5.59 -11.42
N ILE A 7 8.20 5.24 -10.29
CA ILE A 7 7.31 6.12 -9.53
C ILE A 7 8.09 7.32 -8.97
N ILE A 8 9.26 7.07 -8.38
CA ILE A 8 10.15 8.11 -7.84
C ILE A 8 10.60 9.05 -8.95
N THR A 9 11.05 8.52 -10.08
CA THR A 9 11.47 9.33 -11.23
C THR A 9 10.35 10.25 -11.72
N ARG A 10 9.13 9.73 -11.82
CA ARG A 10 7.95 10.52 -12.20
C ARG A 10 7.62 11.58 -11.16
N ALA A 11 7.73 11.27 -9.87
CA ALA A 11 7.47 12.20 -8.78
C ALA A 11 8.48 13.36 -8.78
N LEU A 12 9.78 13.05 -8.89
CA LEU A 12 10.86 14.05 -8.95
C LEU A 12 10.72 14.99 -10.15
N ARG A 13 10.28 14.48 -11.30
CA ARG A 13 9.95 15.32 -12.47
C ARG A 13 8.73 16.20 -12.27
N LYS A 14 7.71 15.70 -11.56
CA LYS A 14 6.47 16.45 -11.27
C LYS A 14 6.68 17.58 -10.27
N VAL A 15 7.55 17.38 -9.30
CA VAL A 15 7.95 18.42 -8.34
C VAL A 15 8.98 19.39 -8.94
N GLY A 16 9.62 19.02 -10.05
CA GLY A 16 10.60 19.86 -10.75
C GLY A 16 12.01 19.76 -10.18
N HIS A 17 12.29 18.75 -9.35
CA HIS A 17 13.62 18.51 -8.78
C HIS A 17 14.62 18.02 -9.83
N ILE A 18 14.16 17.28 -10.84
CA ILE A 18 14.95 16.85 -11.99
C ILE A 18 14.26 17.20 -13.31
N GLY A 19 15.05 17.33 -14.38
CA GLY A 19 14.57 17.56 -15.74
C GLY A 19 13.76 16.39 -16.31
N ARG A 20 12.93 16.67 -17.32
CA ARG A 20 12.04 15.67 -17.94
C ARG A 20 12.78 14.47 -18.55
N THR A 21 14.02 14.66 -18.98
CA THR A 21 14.87 13.64 -19.61
C THR A 21 15.96 13.13 -18.67
N GLU A 22 16.06 13.69 -17.46
CA GLU A 22 17.09 13.33 -16.49
C GLU A 22 16.65 12.11 -15.69
N ASN A 23 17.63 11.30 -15.30
CA ASN A 23 17.44 10.20 -14.37
C ASN A 23 17.83 10.66 -12.96
N PRO A 24 17.15 10.16 -11.91
CA PRO A 24 17.52 10.46 -10.54
C PRO A 24 18.94 9.99 -10.24
N SER A 25 19.69 10.78 -9.48
CA SER A 25 20.91 10.31 -8.84
C SER A 25 20.59 9.28 -7.73
N ASP A 26 21.59 8.55 -7.24
CA ASP A 26 21.41 7.61 -6.13
C ASP A 26 21.00 8.32 -4.82
N ALA A 27 21.33 9.61 -4.67
CA ALA A 27 20.85 10.42 -3.55
C ALA A 27 19.36 10.72 -3.70
N ASP A 28 18.91 11.10 -4.90
CA ASP A 28 17.50 11.38 -5.19
C ASP A 28 16.64 10.12 -5.06
N ALA A 29 17.16 8.97 -5.50
CA ALA A 29 16.47 7.69 -5.41
C ALA A 29 16.27 7.27 -3.95
N ARG A 30 17.30 7.42 -3.09
CA ARG A 30 17.19 7.16 -1.64
C ARG A 30 16.19 8.10 -0.96
N MET A 31 16.24 9.39 -1.27
CA MET A 31 15.26 10.36 -0.77
C MET A 31 13.83 9.98 -1.19
N GLY A 32 13.64 9.65 -2.48
CA GLY A 32 12.36 9.21 -3.01
C GLY A 32 11.84 7.93 -2.38
N MET A 33 12.72 6.95 -2.10
CA MET A 33 12.35 5.71 -1.41
C MET A 33 11.93 5.98 0.04
N ALA A 34 12.67 6.80 0.77
CA ALA A 34 12.32 7.16 2.14
C ALA A 34 10.95 7.86 2.20
N ALA A 35 10.69 8.81 1.28
CA ALA A 35 9.40 9.49 1.18
C ALA A 35 8.26 8.52 0.77
N LEU A 36 8.52 7.58 -0.15
CA LEU A 36 7.55 6.57 -0.57
C LEU A 36 7.16 5.64 0.59
N GLN A 37 8.15 5.13 1.33
CA GLN A 37 7.92 4.29 2.51
C GLN A 37 7.16 5.05 3.60
N SER A 38 7.57 6.30 3.89
CA SER A 38 6.88 7.14 4.88
C SER A 38 5.42 7.43 4.48
N MET A 39 5.16 7.67 3.20
CA MET A 39 3.80 7.89 2.69
C MET A 39 2.92 6.64 2.86
N PHE A 40 3.45 5.45 2.58
CA PHE A 40 2.71 4.21 2.82
C PHE A 40 2.45 3.94 4.31
N ASP A 41 3.43 4.23 5.17
CA ASP A 41 3.25 4.09 6.62
C ASP A 41 2.20 5.07 7.16
N GLU A 42 2.19 6.32 6.69
CA GLU A 42 1.17 7.30 7.03
C GLU A 42 -0.22 6.81 6.60
N TRP A 43 -0.36 6.30 5.37
CA TRP A 43 -1.63 5.76 4.88
C TRP A 43 -2.11 4.54 5.69
N ALA A 44 -1.20 3.64 6.06
CA ALA A 44 -1.51 2.47 6.88
C ALA A 44 -1.92 2.87 8.30
N SER A 45 -1.19 3.78 8.92
CA SER A 45 -1.44 4.26 10.28
C SER A 45 -2.68 5.16 10.36
N GLY A 46 -2.93 5.95 9.32
CA GLY A 46 -4.06 6.87 9.21
C GLY A 46 -5.38 6.22 8.76
N GLY A 47 -5.42 4.89 8.60
CA GLY A 47 -6.63 4.16 8.22
C GLY A 47 -7.10 4.39 6.79
N SER A 48 -6.22 4.86 5.88
CA SER A 48 -6.58 5.06 4.48
C SER A 48 -6.94 3.76 3.75
N PHE A 49 -6.49 2.63 4.29
CA PHE A 49 -6.77 1.29 3.81
C PHE A 49 -7.90 0.58 4.58
N GLY A 50 -8.64 1.32 5.40
CA GLY A 50 -9.77 0.80 6.18
C GLY A 50 -9.41 0.49 7.64
N PRO A 51 -10.41 0.12 8.45
CA PRO A 51 -10.22 -0.20 9.86
C PRO A 51 -9.46 -1.50 10.03
N LEU A 52 -8.62 -1.56 11.07
CA LEU A 52 -7.95 -2.79 11.49
C LEU A 52 -8.59 -3.32 12.77
N ARG A 53 -8.80 -4.64 12.83
CA ARG A 53 -9.20 -5.35 14.04
C ARG A 53 -7.97 -5.75 14.85
N ASP A 54 -7.86 -5.26 16.08
CA ASP A 54 -6.79 -5.68 16.98
C ASP A 54 -7.00 -7.14 17.43
N VAL A 55 -5.95 -7.94 17.31
CA VAL A 55 -5.94 -9.37 17.67
C VAL A 55 -4.70 -9.67 18.49
N TYR A 56 -4.86 -10.33 19.64
CA TYR A 56 -3.77 -10.69 20.54
C TYR A 56 -3.54 -12.20 20.51
N LYS A 57 -2.30 -12.63 20.32
CA LYS A 57 -1.93 -14.05 20.21
C LYS A 57 -0.68 -14.36 21.02
N ASP A 58 -0.72 -15.51 21.67
CA ASP A 58 0.35 -16.08 22.51
C ASP A 58 0.99 -17.33 21.87
N SER A 59 0.46 -17.76 20.72
CA SER A 59 0.83 -18.98 20.00
C SER A 59 0.87 -18.69 18.49
N ALA A 60 1.43 -19.63 17.73
CA ALA A 60 1.56 -19.47 16.27
C ALA A 60 0.18 -19.19 15.63
N TYR A 61 0.13 -18.22 14.74
CA TYR A 61 -1.14 -17.72 14.19
C TYR A 61 -1.03 -17.30 12.73
N THR A 62 -1.99 -17.74 11.92
CA THR A 62 -2.16 -17.20 10.55
C THR A 62 -3.03 -15.96 10.63
N ALA A 63 -2.46 -14.81 10.30
CA ALA A 63 -3.16 -13.54 10.29
C ALA A 63 -4.28 -13.52 9.24
N ARG A 64 -5.31 -12.71 9.48
CA ARG A 64 -6.38 -12.47 8.51
C ARG A 64 -6.30 -11.05 7.96
N ALA A 65 -6.79 -10.87 6.74
CA ALA A 65 -6.94 -9.56 6.14
C ALA A 65 -7.71 -8.61 7.08
N GLY A 66 -7.22 -7.38 7.23
CA GLY A 66 -7.79 -6.38 8.13
C GLY A 66 -7.39 -6.55 9.60
N GLU A 67 -6.44 -7.42 9.95
CA GLU A 67 -6.00 -7.57 11.34
C GLU A 67 -4.76 -6.75 11.68
N ARG A 68 -4.75 -6.26 12.92
CA ARG A 68 -3.55 -5.81 13.62
C ARG A 68 -3.22 -6.83 14.70
N VAL A 69 -2.29 -7.72 14.38
CA VAL A 69 -1.89 -8.84 15.25
C VAL A 69 -0.78 -8.39 16.20
N ARG A 70 -0.99 -8.53 17.50
CA ARG A 70 0.01 -8.35 18.55
C ARG A 70 0.41 -9.73 19.07
N SER A 71 1.64 -10.15 18.78
CA SER A 71 2.12 -11.51 19.10
C SER A 71 3.63 -11.54 19.28
N THR A 72 4.11 -12.33 20.25
CA THR A 72 5.54 -12.71 20.36
C THR A 72 5.83 -14.04 19.65
N ALA A 73 4.80 -14.79 19.27
CA ALA A 73 4.92 -16.03 18.52
C ALA A 73 4.94 -15.77 17.01
N ALA A 74 5.32 -16.78 16.22
CA ALA A 74 5.33 -16.70 14.77
C ALA A 74 3.95 -16.35 14.19
N VAL A 75 3.90 -15.34 13.34
CA VAL A 75 2.70 -14.95 12.60
C VAL A 75 2.95 -15.20 11.11
N THR A 76 2.09 -16.01 10.49
CA THR A 76 2.15 -16.28 9.06
C THR A 76 1.10 -15.46 8.33
N LEU A 77 1.44 -15.02 7.11
CA LEU A 77 0.47 -14.41 6.22
C LEU A 77 -0.32 -15.50 5.49
N PRO A 78 -1.61 -15.29 5.23
CA PRO A 78 -2.42 -16.25 4.49
C PRO A 78 -1.98 -16.29 3.03
N ASP A 79 -1.77 -17.51 2.51
CA ASP A 79 -1.50 -17.77 1.09
C ASP A 79 -2.82 -17.97 0.35
N TYR A 80 -3.05 -17.15 -0.68
CA TYR A 80 -4.25 -17.22 -1.52
C TYR A 80 -3.94 -17.64 -2.96
N THR A 81 -2.73 -18.16 -3.22
CA THR A 81 -2.35 -18.67 -4.54
C THR A 81 -3.01 -20.01 -4.90
N GLN A 82 -3.56 -20.71 -3.90
CA GLN A 82 -4.34 -21.94 -4.05
C GLN A 82 -5.75 -21.74 -3.51
N VAL A 83 -6.73 -21.52 -4.38
CA VAL A 83 -8.14 -21.47 -3.97
C VAL A 83 -8.82 -22.75 -4.45
N ASP A 84 -8.71 -23.81 -3.65
CA ASP A 84 -9.63 -24.94 -3.70
C ASP A 84 -10.61 -24.79 -2.54
N GLY A 85 -11.90 -24.68 -2.85
CA GLY A 85 -12.99 -24.58 -1.85
C GLY A 85 -13.27 -23.16 -1.35
N LEU A 86 -14.09 -22.43 -2.11
CA LEU A 86 -14.69 -21.18 -1.65
C LEU A 86 -15.59 -21.48 -0.43
N THR A 87 -15.20 -20.98 0.74
CA THR A 87 -16.05 -21.02 1.93
C THR A 87 -16.56 -19.62 2.20
N TYR A 88 -17.87 -19.42 2.09
CA TYR A 88 -18.52 -18.13 2.34
C TYR A 88 -18.33 -17.72 3.80
N SER A 89 -17.61 -16.62 4.04
CA SER A 89 -17.57 -15.95 5.34
C SER A 89 -18.36 -14.64 5.24
N ASP A 90 -19.23 -14.37 6.22
CA ASP A 90 -19.97 -13.12 6.32
C ASP A 90 -18.99 -11.97 6.65
N ASP A 91 -18.49 -11.28 5.62
CA ASP A 91 -17.64 -10.11 5.81
C ASP A 91 -18.45 -8.89 6.25
N TYR A 92 -18.27 -8.49 7.51
CA TYR A 92 -18.83 -7.27 8.11
C TYR A 92 -18.06 -5.99 7.71
N GLY A 93 -17.33 -6.00 6.59
CA GLY A 93 -16.56 -4.85 6.10
C GLY A 93 -15.14 -4.75 6.66
N PHE A 94 -14.56 -5.87 7.08
CA PHE A 94 -13.20 -5.95 7.64
C PHE A 94 -12.15 -6.42 6.63
N GLY A 95 -12.47 -6.46 5.34
CA GLY A 95 -11.47 -6.61 4.28
C GLY A 95 -11.52 -7.92 3.51
N PHE A 96 -12.61 -8.68 3.59
CA PHE A 96 -12.83 -9.90 2.82
C PHE A 96 -13.81 -9.67 1.66
N CYS A 97 -13.66 -10.37 0.55
CA CYS A 97 -14.76 -10.51 -0.41
C CYS A 97 -15.57 -11.77 -0.11
N ARG A 98 -16.67 -11.97 -0.84
CA ARG A 98 -17.61 -13.10 -0.72
C ARG A 98 -16.95 -14.49 -0.82
N ASP A 99 -15.68 -14.53 -1.25
CA ASP A 99 -14.85 -15.69 -1.55
C ASP A 99 -13.67 -15.87 -0.56
N ASP A 100 -13.69 -15.21 0.60
CA ASP A 100 -12.64 -15.21 1.63
C ASP A 100 -11.25 -14.74 1.14
N ARG A 101 -11.20 -14.14 -0.07
CA ARG A 101 -10.01 -13.46 -0.57
C ARG A 101 -9.91 -12.06 0.03
N PRO A 102 -8.68 -11.59 0.32
CA PRO A 102 -8.45 -10.23 0.75
C PRO A 102 -8.87 -9.26 -0.36
N ARG A 103 -9.55 -8.19 0.03
CA ARG A 103 -9.84 -7.07 -0.88
C ARG A 103 -8.55 -6.42 -1.34
N ASN A 104 -8.59 -5.78 -2.51
CA ASN A 104 -7.46 -4.96 -2.94
C ASN A 104 -7.15 -3.86 -1.93
N ARG A 105 -5.89 -3.73 -1.52
CA ARG A 105 -5.38 -2.88 -0.44
C ARG A 105 -5.76 -3.34 0.99
N ALA A 106 -6.18 -4.59 1.18
CA ALA A 106 -6.30 -5.11 2.54
C ALA A 106 -4.94 -5.03 3.25
N LEU A 107 -4.97 -4.80 4.55
CA LEU A 107 -3.78 -4.69 5.37
C LEU A 107 -3.70 -5.81 6.39
N ILE A 108 -2.48 -6.24 6.70
CA ILE A 108 -2.13 -6.98 7.90
C ILE A 108 -0.99 -6.23 8.57
N VAL A 109 -1.18 -5.86 9.83
CA VAL A 109 -0.11 -5.27 10.64
C VAL A 109 0.27 -6.27 11.71
N VAL A 110 1.54 -6.64 11.79
CA VAL A 110 2.06 -7.50 12.86
C VAL A 110 2.95 -6.66 13.76
N ILE A 111 2.69 -6.70 15.06
CA ILE A 111 3.46 -5.99 16.08
C ILE A 111 3.98 -7.02 17.07
N ASN A 112 5.29 -7.09 17.21
CA ASN A 112 5.93 -7.87 18.26
C ASN A 112 6.09 -6.98 19.51
N PRO A 113 5.33 -7.23 20.59
CA PRO A 113 5.38 -6.37 21.77
C PRO A 113 6.69 -6.52 22.57
N ALA A 114 7.45 -7.60 22.36
CA ALA A 114 8.73 -7.83 23.06
C ALA A 114 9.89 -7.06 22.42
N THR A 115 9.90 -6.94 21.08
CA THR A 115 10.95 -6.21 20.35
C THR A 115 10.53 -4.80 19.95
N GLY A 116 9.23 -4.51 19.94
CA GLY A 116 8.67 -3.29 19.37
C GLY A 116 8.63 -3.30 17.83
N GLU A 117 9.06 -4.39 17.20
CA GLU A 117 9.07 -4.52 15.74
C GLU A 117 7.64 -4.49 15.18
N ARG A 118 7.46 -3.76 14.09
CA ARG A 118 6.21 -3.65 13.35
C ARG A 118 6.47 -3.97 11.89
N THR A 119 5.66 -4.85 11.31
CA THR A 119 5.62 -5.12 9.88
C THR A 119 4.23 -4.86 9.33
N THR A 120 4.14 -4.19 8.19
CA THR A 120 2.89 -3.88 7.52
C THR A 120 2.88 -4.55 6.15
N ASN A 121 1.86 -5.37 5.93
CA ASN A 121 1.70 -6.12 4.69
C ASN A 121 0.44 -5.64 3.99
N LEU A 122 0.60 -5.22 2.74
CA LEU A 122 -0.47 -4.73 1.88
C LEU A 122 -0.80 -5.79 0.83
N TRP A 123 -2.07 -6.16 0.71
CA TRP A 123 -2.52 -7.03 -0.35
C TRP A 123 -2.61 -6.28 -1.69
N ASP A 124 -1.80 -6.70 -2.65
CA ASP A 124 -1.92 -6.25 -4.04
C ASP A 124 -2.72 -7.26 -4.85
N ALA A 125 -4.01 -6.97 -5.05
CA ALA A 125 -4.91 -7.89 -5.75
C ALA A 125 -4.56 -8.10 -7.22
N TRP A 126 -3.80 -7.18 -7.85
CA TRP A 126 -3.35 -7.36 -9.23
C TRP A 126 -2.23 -8.39 -9.34
N ARG A 127 -1.43 -8.51 -8.28
CA ARG A 127 -0.37 -9.52 -8.17
C ARG A 127 -0.83 -10.80 -7.49
N GLY A 128 -1.91 -10.73 -6.72
CA GLY A 128 -2.38 -11.84 -5.90
C GLY A 128 -1.38 -12.21 -4.79
N GLN A 129 -0.70 -11.22 -4.20
CA GLN A 129 0.27 -11.46 -3.12
C GLN A 129 0.31 -10.33 -2.09
N TRP A 130 0.77 -10.67 -0.88
CA TRP A 130 1.10 -9.70 0.16
C TRP A 130 2.42 -9.02 -0.16
N VAL A 131 2.46 -7.70 0.01
CA VAL A 131 3.65 -6.88 -0.20
C VAL A 131 4.04 -6.23 1.12
N HIS A 132 5.27 -6.49 1.59
CA HIS A 132 5.83 -5.88 2.79
C HIS A 132 6.28 -4.44 2.46
N ILE A 133 5.58 -3.44 2.98
CA ILE A 133 5.78 -2.04 2.55
C ILE A 133 7.06 -1.41 3.12
N GLU A 134 7.50 -1.84 4.31
CA GLU A 134 8.71 -1.32 4.95
C GLU A 134 10.01 -1.87 4.33
N ALA A 135 9.94 -2.99 3.61
CA ALA A 135 11.10 -3.66 2.99
C ALA A 135 11.23 -3.42 1.48
N LEU A 136 10.47 -2.47 0.92
CA LEU A 136 10.52 -2.15 -0.51
C LEU A 136 11.90 -1.63 -0.92
N ILE A 137 12.38 -2.09 -2.08
CA ILE A 137 13.56 -1.56 -2.77
C ILE A 137 13.18 -0.91 -4.11
N GLU A 138 14.12 -0.19 -4.72
CA GLU A 138 13.89 0.54 -5.98
C GLU A 138 13.42 -0.35 -7.15
N ALA A 139 13.98 -1.56 -7.22
CA ALA A 139 13.66 -2.54 -8.27
C ALA A 139 12.32 -3.24 -8.04
N ASP A 140 11.78 -3.16 -6.82
CA ASP A 140 10.51 -3.77 -6.51
C ASP A 140 9.39 -3.09 -7.27
N GLU A 141 8.43 -3.91 -7.63
CA GLU A 141 7.29 -3.47 -8.37
C GLU A 141 6.42 -2.61 -7.42
N ALA A 142 6.07 -1.37 -7.79
CA ALA A 142 5.50 -0.42 -6.83
C ALA A 142 4.07 -0.83 -6.41
N PRO A 143 3.75 -0.92 -5.10
CA PRO A 143 2.39 -1.23 -4.67
C PRO A 143 1.40 -0.19 -5.18
N LEU A 144 0.20 -0.63 -5.57
CA LEU A 144 -0.88 0.24 -6.08
C LEU A 144 -0.58 0.94 -7.42
N ALA A 145 0.57 0.69 -8.05
CA ALA A 145 0.86 1.26 -9.37
C ALA A 145 -0.15 0.82 -10.43
N ALA A 146 -0.73 -0.38 -10.30
CA ALA A 146 -1.83 -0.85 -11.15
C ALA A 146 -3.13 -0.07 -10.96
N LEU A 147 -3.38 0.52 -9.78
CA LEU A 147 -4.54 1.38 -9.53
C LEU A 147 -4.42 2.72 -10.28
N GLY A 148 -3.19 3.20 -10.46
CA GLY A 148 -2.89 4.44 -11.18
C GLY A 148 -1.51 4.99 -10.85
N ALA A 149 -0.48 4.51 -11.55
CA ALA A 149 0.91 4.91 -11.35
C ALA A 149 1.15 6.44 -11.43
N ASP A 150 0.40 7.16 -12.28
CA ASP A 150 0.50 8.63 -12.33
C ASP A 150 -0.03 9.28 -11.06
N GLY A 151 -1.16 8.80 -10.53
CA GLY A 151 -1.75 9.29 -9.28
C GLY A 151 -0.86 9.02 -8.07
N LEU A 152 -0.28 7.82 -8.00
CA LEU A 152 0.71 7.46 -6.99
C LEU A 152 1.94 8.38 -7.06
N ALA A 153 2.48 8.61 -8.26
CA ALA A 153 3.59 9.54 -8.46
C ALA A 153 3.23 10.99 -8.08
N CYS A 154 1.98 11.41 -8.29
CA CYS A 154 1.51 12.73 -7.84
C CYS A 154 1.43 12.83 -6.31
N CYS A 155 1.01 11.76 -5.61
CA CYS A 155 1.02 11.72 -4.15
C CYS A 155 2.44 11.81 -3.60
N LEU A 156 3.36 11.03 -4.17
CA LEU A 156 4.77 11.09 -3.79
C LEU A 156 5.38 12.47 -4.10
N ALA A 157 5.05 13.09 -5.24
CA ALA A 157 5.51 14.44 -5.56
C ALA A 157 5.02 15.48 -4.55
N ARG A 158 3.83 15.28 -3.95
CA ARG A 158 3.31 16.13 -2.87
C ARG A 158 4.03 15.89 -1.55
N ALA A 159 4.41 14.65 -1.23
CA ALA A 159 5.25 14.39 -0.06
C ALA A 159 6.65 15.04 -0.22
N LEU A 160 7.25 14.90 -1.41
CA LEU A 160 8.58 15.45 -1.71
C LEU A 160 8.60 16.99 -1.87
N SER A 161 7.47 17.65 -2.12
CA SER A 161 7.46 19.11 -2.28
C SER A 161 7.83 19.83 -1.00
N ASP A 162 7.48 19.25 0.15
CA ASP A 162 7.77 19.84 1.45
C ASP A 162 9.27 19.77 1.77
N ASP A 163 9.92 18.64 1.43
CA ASP A 163 11.36 18.45 1.63
C ASP A 163 12.23 19.26 0.65
N THR A 164 11.79 19.40 -0.60
CA THR A 164 12.54 20.09 -1.66
C THR A 164 12.28 21.60 -1.70
N GLY A 165 11.26 22.09 -0.99
CA GLY A 165 10.83 23.49 -1.02
C GLY A 165 10.23 23.94 -2.35
N GLN A 166 9.98 23.01 -3.27
CA GLN A 166 9.46 23.29 -4.61
C GLN A 166 7.94 23.41 -4.59
N LYS A 167 7.39 24.37 -5.34
CA LYS A 167 5.95 24.55 -5.42
C LYS A 167 5.33 23.55 -6.38
N LEU A 168 4.44 22.69 -5.86
CA LEU A 168 3.72 21.73 -6.67
C LEU A 168 2.63 22.39 -7.53
N GLY A 169 2.55 22.01 -8.82
CA GLY A 169 1.51 22.47 -9.72
C GLY A 169 0.10 22.02 -9.32
N ASP A 170 -0.92 22.82 -9.64
CA ASP A 170 -2.32 22.59 -9.26
C ASP A 170 -2.87 21.26 -9.79
N GLU A 171 -2.52 20.91 -11.02
CA GLU A 171 -2.96 19.65 -11.63
C GLU A 171 -2.41 18.43 -10.89
N THR A 172 -1.13 18.46 -10.50
CA THR A 172 -0.50 17.39 -9.71
C THR A 172 -1.19 17.24 -8.35
N ARG A 173 -1.51 18.35 -7.68
CA ARG A 173 -2.25 18.34 -6.40
C ARG A 173 -3.64 17.72 -6.55
N ARG A 174 -4.39 18.10 -7.59
CA ARG A 174 -5.73 17.54 -7.88
C ARG A 174 -5.67 16.04 -8.14
N ARG A 175 -4.70 15.56 -8.92
CA ARG A 175 -4.52 14.13 -9.20
C ARG A 175 -4.13 13.33 -7.98
N ALA A 176 -3.25 13.88 -7.13
CA ALA A 176 -2.91 13.25 -5.85
C ALA A 176 -4.18 13.07 -4.99
N GLN A 177 -4.97 14.13 -4.81
CA GLN A 177 -6.20 14.07 -4.03
C GLN A 177 -7.23 13.07 -4.59
N ALA A 178 -7.39 13.02 -5.92
CA ALA A 178 -8.27 12.06 -6.56
C ALA A 178 -7.82 10.61 -6.34
N PHE A 179 -6.50 10.37 -6.38
CA PHE A 179 -5.92 9.05 -6.12
C PHE A 179 -6.15 8.61 -4.66
N GLU A 180 -5.89 9.48 -3.69
CA GLU A 180 -6.13 9.20 -2.27
C GLU A 180 -7.61 8.96 -1.97
N THR A 181 -8.49 9.75 -2.58
CA THR A 181 -9.94 9.55 -2.47
C THR A 181 -10.33 8.15 -2.97
N ARG A 182 -9.75 7.71 -4.08
CA ARG A 182 -9.97 6.36 -4.63
C ARG A 182 -9.41 5.26 -3.74
N ILE A 183 -8.27 5.48 -3.08
CA ILE A 183 -7.73 4.55 -2.08
C ILE A 183 -8.75 4.36 -0.95
N ARG A 184 -9.24 5.46 -0.37
CA ARG A 184 -10.17 5.45 0.77
C ARG A 184 -11.54 4.86 0.40
N GLN A 185 -12.12 5.26 -0.73
CA GLN A 185 -13.42 4.77 -1.17
C GLN A 185 -13.45 3.25 -1.38
N GLY A 186 -12.35 2.69 -1.87
CA GLY A 186 -12.24 1.25 -2.05
C GLY A 186 -12.03 0.47 -0.75
N ALA A 187 -11.57 1.12 0.32
CA ALA A 187 -11.51 0.52 1.65
C ALA A 187 -12.93 0.38 2.27
N ASP A 188 -13.82 1.35 2.04
CA ASP A 188 -15.19 1.38 2.59
C ASP A 188 -16.16 0.34 1.99
N GLY A 189 -15.71 -0.50 1.06
CA GLY A 189 -16.52 -1.60 0.51
C GLY A 189 -17.61 -1.20 -0.49
N ARG A 190 -17.63 0.04 -0.96
CA ARG A 190 -18.50 0.43 -2.09
C ARG A 190 -17.89 -0.04 -3.40
N ARG A 191 -18.27 -1.27 -3.80
CA ARG A 191 -18.09 -1.90 -5.14
C ARG A 191 -16.89 -1.35 -5.93
N ASP A 192 -15.70 -1.85 -5.64
CA ASP A 192 -14.63 -1.81 -6.63
C ASP A 192 -15.01 -2.75 -7.77
N ALA A 193 -15.67 -2.21 -8.79
CA ALA A 193 -15.83 -2.86 -10.09
C ALA A 193 -14.47 -2.88 -10.78
N THR A 194 -13.55 -3.71 -10.29
CA THR A 194 -12.33 -4.03 -11.02
C THR A 194 -12.73 -4.95 -12.17
N PRO A 195 -12.53 -4.56 -13.45
CA PRO A 195 -12.90 -5.42 -14.57
C PRO A 195 -12.10 -6.71 -14.51
N GLY A 196 -12.76 -7.86 -14.36
CA GLY A 196 -12.13 -9.19 -14.41
C GLY A 196 -11.83 -9.84 -13.06
N ILE A 197 -12.01 -9.14 -11.93
CA ILE A 197 -12.00 -9.75 -10.60
C ILE A 197 -13.34 -9.41 -9.96
N PHE A 198 -14.34 -10.25 -10.21
CA PHE A 198 -15.62 -10.15 -9.52
C PHE A 198 -15.37 -10.42 -8.03
N CYS A 199 -15.55 -9.40 -7.21
CA CYS A 199 -15.92 -9.52 -5.81
C CYS A 199 -17.45 -9.41 -5.71
#